data_AF-A0A8T5KV86-F1
#
_entry.id   AF-A0A8T5KV86-F1
#
_cell.length_a   1.000
_cell.length_b   1.000
_cell.length_c   1.000
_cell.angle_alpha   90.00
_cell.angle_beta   90.00
_cell.angle_gamma   90.00
#
_symmetry.space_group_name_H-M   'P 1'
#
loop_
_entity.id
_entity.type
_entity.pdbx_description
1 polymer ?
#
loop_
_entity_poly.entity_id
_entity_poly.type
_entity_poly.pdbx_seq_one_letter_code
_entity_poly.pdbx_strand_id
1 'polypeptide(L)'
;MTKLLFLPYCLKKIQIQKLKKIAIEKNYEVYVVGGSSRVKKILQQYKNIEYLVGIACEDEIKLAQNYIQKLKNNGTKTKAILLTNDGCKGTCVNIEKVIAEL
;
A
#
# COMPACT_ATOMS: atom_id res chain seq x y z
N MET A 1 11.64 8.28 10.86
CA MET A 1 10.27 8.46 10.32
C MET A 1 10.12 7.45 9.19
N THR A 2 9.12 6.56 9.26
CA THR A 2 9.03 5.40 8.34
C THR A 2 8.05 5.66 7.21
N LYS A 3 8.44 5.29 5.99
CA LYS A 3 7.57 5.29 4.81
C LYS A 3 7.21 3.85 4.45
N LEU A 4 5.91 3.58 4.25
CA LEU A 4 5.39 2.24 4.02
C LEU A 4 4.70 2.15 2.66
N LEU A 5 4.97 1.07 1.93
CA LEU A 5 4.26 0.71 0.70
C LEU A 5 3.64 -0.68 0.84
N PHE A 6 2.31 -0.76 0.76
CA PHE A 6 1.58 -2.02 0.70
C PHE A 6 1.21 -2.37 -0.74
N LEU A 7 1.73 -3.50 -1.21
CA LEU A 7 1.41 -4.09 -2.51
C LEU A 7 0.48 -5.30 -2.32
N PRO A 8 -0.59 -5.44 -3.11
CA PRO A 8 -1.47 -6.58 -3.00
C PRO A 8 -0.81 -7.80 -3.66
N TYR A 9 -0.96 -8.97 -3.03
CA TYR A 9 -0.39 -10.23 -3.52
C TYR A 9 -0.96 -10.65 -4.89
N CYS A 10 -2.18 -10.20 -5.23
CA CYS A 10 -2.82 -10.50 -6.50
C CYS A 10 -2.22 -9.77 -7.71
N LEU A 11 -1.33 -8.80 -7.49
CA LEU A 11 -0.65 -8.05 -8.53
C LEU A 11 0.31 -8.94 -9.34
N LYS A 12 0.45 -8.67 -10.64
CA LYS A 12 1.44 -9.38 -11.48
C LYS A 12 2.84 -9.28 -10.86
N LYS A 13 3.54 -10.43 -10.77
CA LYS A 13 4.90 -10.52 -10.18
C LYS A 13 5.88 -9.50 -10.76
N ILE A 14 5.81 -9.23 -12.06
CA ILE A 14 6.66 -8.24 -12.73
C ILE A 14 6.45 -6.82 -12.18
N GLN A 15 5.19 -6.45 -11.89
CA GLN A 15 4.87 -5.15 -11.30
C GLN A 15 5.30 -5.09 -9.83
N ILE A 16 5.10 -6.17 -9.07
CA ILE A 16 5.57 -6.26 -7.67
C ILE A 16 7.08 -6.03 -7.60
N GLN A 17 7.86 -6.73 -8.43
CA GLN A 17 9.31 -6.59 -8.44
C GLN A 17 9.75 -5.18 -8.82
N LYS A 18 9.15 -4.59 -9.88
CA LYS A 18 9.46 -3.23 -10.31
C LYS A 18 9.15 -2.20 -9.23
N LEU A 19 7.94 -2.25 -8.65
CA LEU A 19 7.52 -1.33 -7.58
C LEU A 19 8.38 -1.50 -6.33
N LYS A 20 8.71 -2.74 -5.95
CA LYS A 20 9.57 -3.01 -4.81
C LYS A 20 10.95 -2.37 -4.97
N LYS A 21 11.59 -2.51 -6.15
CA LYS A 21 12.90 -1.91 -6.40
C LYS A 21 12.86 -0.39 -6.26
N ILE A 22 11.90 0.26 -6.92
CA ILE A 22 11.76 1.73 -6.92
C ILE A 22 11.43 2.26 -5.52
N ALA A 23 10.56 1.56 -4.79
CA ALA A 23 10.17 1.96 -3.44
C ALA A 23 11.35 1.85 -2.46
N ILE A 24 12.18 0.80 -2.57
CA ILE A 24 13.40 0.66 -1.77
C ILE A 24 14.38 1.79 -2.08
N GLU A 25 14.59 2.13 -3.36
CA GLU A 25 15.42 3.28 -3.78
C GLU A 25 14.92 4.61 -3.20
N LYS A 26 13.61 4.73 -2.95
CA LYS A 26 12.96 5.89 -2.33
C LYS A 26 12.82 5.79 -0.80
N ASN A 27 13.50 4.82 -0.16
CA ASN A 27 13.49 4.60 1.28
C ASN A 27 12.12 4.21 1.87
N TYR A 28 11.34 3.42 1.13
CA TYR A 28 10.11 2.79 1.63
C TYR A 28 10.36 1.36 2.08
N GLU A 29 9.72 0.97 3.18
CA GLU A 29 9.55 -0.42 3.56
C GLU A 29 8.34 -1.01 2.80
N VAL A 30 8.59 -2.07 2.04
CA VAL A 30 7.61 -2.64 1.10
C VAL A 30 7.07 -3.97 1.62
N TYR A 31 5.74 -4.07 1.69
CA TYR A 31 5.03 -5.26 2.15
C TYR A 31 4.08 -5.78 1.09
N VAL A 32 4.22 -7.06 0.73
CA VAL A 32 3.25 -7.76 -0.11
C VAL A 32 2.20 -8.43 0.77
N VAL A 33 0.94 -8.03 0.65
CA VAL A 33 -0.16 -8.43 1.55
C VAL A 33 -1.31 -9.06 0.77
N GLY A 34 -1.89 -10.13 1.33
CA GLY A 34 -3.05 -10.82 0.77
C GLY A 34 -4.33 -10.47 1.52
N GLY A 35 -4.59 -9.18 1.74
CA GLY A 35 -5.78 -8.69 2.43
C GLY A 35 -5.51 -7.78 3.63
N SER A 36 -6.57 -7.10 4.06
CA SER A 36 -6.53 -6.03 5.07
C SER A 36 -6.12 -6.49 6.48
N SER A 37 -6.33 -7.76 6.82
CA SER A 37 -5.97 -8.31 8.14
C SER A 37 -4.46 -8.29 8.42
N ARG A 38 -3.63 -8.54 7.39
CA ARG A 38 -2.17 -8.47 7.50
C ARG A 38 -1.66 -7.03 7.63
N VAL A 39 -2.27 -6.10 6.89
CA VAL A 39 -1.93 -4.67 6.95
C VAL A 39 -2.07 -4.15 8.39
N LYS A 40 -3.18 -4.48 9.07
CA LYS A 40 -3.40 -4.07 10.47
C LYS A 40 -2.29 -4.54 11.42
N LYS A 41 -1.88 -5.81 11.30
CA LYS A 41 -0.83 -6.38 12.15
C LYS A 41 0.52 -5.69 11.94
N ILE A 42 0.84 -5.38 10.69
CA ILE A 42 2.09 -4.67 10.34
C ILE A 42 2.05 -3.26 10.92
N LEU A 43 0.95 -2.52 10.71
CA LEU A 43 0.80 -1.16 11.22
C LEU A 43 0.92 -1.05 12.75
N GLN A 44 0.43 -2.05 13.49
CA GLN A 44 0.55 -2.10 14.95
C GLN A 44 2.00 -2.19 15.44
N GLN A 45 2.94 -2.60 14.58
CA GLN A 45 4.36 -2.67 14.93
C GLN A 45 5.08 -1.32 14.82
N TYR A 46 4.48 -0.33 14.14
CA TYR A 46 5.09 0.98 13.95
C TYR A 46 4.49 2.01 14.89
N LYS A 47 5.37 2.73 15.59
CA LYS A 47 4.97 3.87 16.42
C LYS A 47 4.83 5.17 15.61
N ASN A 48 5.70 5.37 14.60
CA ASN A 48 5.82 6.63 13.86
C ASN A 48 5.89 6.38 12.35
N ILE A 49 4.73 6.39 11.68
CA ILE A 49 4.64 6.32 10.22
C ILE A 49 4.50 7.74 9.68
N GLU A 50 5.42 8.15 8.82
CA GLU A 50 5.36 9.46 8.16
C GLU A 50 4.40 9.42 6.98
N TYR A 51 4.56 8.40 6.14
CA TYR A 51 3.79 8.27 4.92
C TYR A 51 3.48 6.82 4.59
N LEU A 52 2.23 6.55 4.20
CA LEU A 52 1.74 5.23 3.86
C LEU A 52 1.06 5.27 2.50
N VAL A 53 1.52 4.41 1.59
CA VAL A 53 0.88 4.19 0.29
C VAL A 53 0.32 2.77 0.27
N GLY A 54 -1.01 2.66 0.09
CA GLY A 54 -1.70 1.38 -0.02
C GLY A 54 -2.28 1.18 -1.41
N ILE A 55 -1.96 0.05 -2.04
CA ILE A 55 -2.57 -0.37 -3.31
C ILE A 55 -3.55 -1.50 -3.03
N ALA A 56 -4.81 -1.35 -3.44
CA ALA A 56 -5.86 -2.33 -3.17
C ALA A 56 -7.07 -2.13 -4.11
N CYS A 57 -8.03 -3.07 -4.09
CA CYS A 57 -9.32 -2.85 -4.74
C CYS A 57 -10.18 -1.87 -3.93
N GLU A 58 -11.27 -1.38 -4.53
CA GLU A 58 -12.14 -0.38 -3.88
C GLU A 58 -12.72 -0.90 -2.55
N ASP A 59 -13.18 -2.15 -2.53
CA ASP A 59 -13.76 -2.78 -1.33
C ASP A 59 -12.75 -2.87 -0.18
N GLU A 60 -11.50 -3.25 -0.48
CA GLU A 60 -10.43 -3.32 0.51
C GLU A 60 -10.08 -1.93 1.05
N ILE A 61 -10.08 -0.89 0.21
CA ILE A 61 -9.84 0.49 0.64
C ILE A 61 -10.97 0.96 1.55
N LYS A 62 -12.24 0.72 1.19
CA LYS A 62 -13.41 1.03 2.03
C LYS A 62 -13.29 0.36 3.40
N LEU A 63 -12.93 -0.92 3.45
CA LEU A 63 -12.69 -1.65 4.70
C LEU A 63 -11.52 -1.09 5.52
N ALA A 64 -10.53 -0.51 4.86
CA ALA A 64 -9.37 0.10 5.50
C ALA A 64 -9.59 1.56 5.96
N GLN A 65 -10.65 2.24 5.50
CA GLN A 65 -10.89 3.67 5.77
C GLN A 65 -10.87 4.00 7.27
N ASN A 66 -11.55 3.21 8.09
CA ASN A 66 -11.59 3.42 9.55
C ASN A 66 -10.19 3.35 10.19
N TYR A 67 -9.29 2.57 9.63
CA TYR A 67 -7.90 2.47 10.11
C TYR A 67 -7.04 3.62 9.58
N ILE A 68 -7.20 3.96 8.30
CA ILE A 68 -6.51 5.09 7.68
C ILE A 68 -6.86 6.39 8.42
N GLN A 69 -8.12 6.57 8.85
CA GLN A 69 -8.53 7.75 9.61
C GLN A 69 -7.82 7.85 10.96
N LYS A 70 -7.63 6.73 11.67
CA LYS A 70 -6.85 6.69 12.92
C LYS A 70 -5.39 7.05 12.70
N LEU A 71 -4.79 6.59 11.60
CA LEU A 71 -3.42 6.95 11.24
C LEU A 71 -3.28 8.45 10.96
N LYS A 72 -4.22 9.03 10.21
CA LYS A 72 -4.24 10.48 9.92
C LYS A 72 -4.29 11.34 11.18
N ASN A 73 -5.09 10.93 12.19
CA ASN A 73 -5.17 11.63 13.47
C ASN A 73 -3.83 11.65 14.22
N ASN A 74 -2.93 10.69 13.95
CA ASN A 74 -1.59 10.62 14.51
C ASN A 74 -0.54 11.36 13.65
N GLY A 75 -0.98 12.15 12.66
CA GLY A 75 -0.09 12.89 11.76
C GLY A 75 0.47 12.09 10.59
N THR A 76 0.08 10.82 10.42
CA THR A 76 0.54 9.99 9.29
C THR A 76 -0.17 10.41 8.00
N LYS A 77 0.61 10.78 6.99
CA LYS A 77 0.09 11.01 5.64
C LYS A 77 -0.24 9.65 5.00
N THR A 78 -1.38 9.54 4.33
CA THR A 78 -1.84 8.28 3.73
C THR A 78 -2.33 8.52 2.31
N LYS A 79 -1.98 7.60 1.39
CA LYS A 79 -2.45 7.59 0.01
C LYS A 79 -2.96 6.20 -0.35
N ALA A 80 -4.12 6.16 -0.99
CA ALA A 80 -4.75 4.95 -1.47
C ALA A 80 -4.75 4.97 -3.00
N ILE A 81 -4.25 3.92 -3.64
CA ILE A 81 -4.19 3.77 -5.09
C ILE A 81 -5.02 2.56 -5.45
N LEU A 82 -6.03 2.78 -6.31
CA LEU A 82 -6.88 1.71 -6.81
C LEU A 82 -6.14 0.85 -7.84
N LEU A 83 -6.40 -0.44 -7.80
CA LEU A 83 -6.09 -1.34 -8.90
C LEU A 83 -6.83 -0.89 -10.18
N THR A 84 -6.25 -1.14 -11.35
CA THR A 84 -6.88 -0.70 -12.62
C THR A 84 -8.09 -1.56 -12.99
N ASN A 85 -8.18 -2.77 -12.45
CA ASN A 85 -9.21 -3.74 -12.76
C ASN A 85 -9.58 -4.51 -11.48
N ASP A 86 -10.85 -4.84 -11.33
CA ASP A 86 -11.33 -5.67 -10.23
C ASP A 86 -11.05 -7.16 -10.53
N GLY A 87 -10.43 -7.86 -9.58
CA GLY A 87 -10.11 -9.28 -9.71
C GLY A 87 -9.08 -9.77 -8.69
N CYS A 88 -9.31 -10.96 -8.12
CA CYS A 88 -8.42 -11.52 -7.10
C CYS A 88 -7.13 -12.17 -7.65
N LYS A 89 -6.91 -12.17 -8.98
CA LYS A 89 -5.72 -12.81 -9.59
C LYS A 89 -5.27 -12.10 -10.87
N GLY A 90 -3.98 -11.74 -10.94
CA GLY A 90 -3.36 -11.21 -12.16
C GLY A 90 -3.74 -9.77 -12.49
N THR A 91 -4.24 -9.03 -11.49
CA THR A 91 -4.58 -7.62 -11.63
C THR A 91 -3.35 -6.77 -11.87
N CYS A 92 -3.61 -5.59 -12.42
CA CYS A 92 -2.59 -4.60 -12.72
C CYS A 92 -2.85 -3.32 -11.93
N VAL A 93 -1.81 -2.53 -11.77
CA VAL A 93 -1.89 -1.14 -11.31
C VAL A 93 -1.17 -0.25 -12.30
N ASN A 94 -1.60 1.02 -12.40
CA ASN A 94 -0.84 2.03 -13.10
C ASN A 94 0.45 2.32 -12.31
N ILE A 95 1.57 1.78 -12.79
CA ILE A 95 2.88 1.90 -12.15
C ILE A 95 3.33 3.36 -12.07
N GLU A 96 3.07 4.16 -13.09
CA GLU A 96 3.49 5.58 -13.12
C GLU A 96 2.76 6.38 -12.04
N LYS A 97 1.46 6.14 -11.87
CA LYS A 97 0.67 6.72 -10.79
C LYS A 97 1.22 6.32 -9.42
N VAL A 98 1.66 5.07 -9.25
CA VAL A 98 2.29 4.62 -8.00
C VAL A 98 3.61 5.37 -7.79
N ILE A 99 4.46 5.45 -8.81
CA ILE A 99 5.77 6.12 -8.71
C ILE A 99 5.63 7.61 -8.38
N ALA A 100 4.62 8.29 -8.93
CA ALA A 100 4.36 9.70 -8.64
C ALA A 100 3.97 9.96 -7.18
N GLU A 101 3.48 8.92 -6.48
CA GLU A 101 3.06 8.98 -5.08
C GLU A 101 4.10 8.33 -4.15
N LEU A 102 5.28 7.91 -4.66
CA LEU A 102 6.42 7.42 -3.88
C LEU A 102 7.48 8.50 -3.74
#